data_AF-A0A5F9C777-F1
#
_entry.id   AF-A0A5F9C777-F1
#
_cell.length_a   1.000
_cell.length_b   1.000
_cell.length_c   1.000
_cell.angle_alpha   90.00
_cell.angle_beta   90.00
_cell.angle_gamma   90.00
#
_symmetry.space_group_name_H-M   'P 1'
#
loop_
_entity.id
_entity.type
_entity.pdbx_description
1 polymer ?
#
loop_
_entity_poly.entity_id
_entity_poly.type
_entity_poly.pdbx_seq_one_letter_code
_entity_poly.pdbx_strand_id
1 'polypeptide(L)'
;MGNCHTVGPNEALVVSGGCCGSDYKQYVYGGWAWAWWCISDTQRLSLEVMTILCRCENIETSEGVPLFVTGVAQVKIMTEKELLAVACEQFLGKNVQDIKNVVLQTLEGHLRSILGTLTVEQIYQDRDQFAKLVREVAAPDVGRMGIEILSFTIKDVYDKVDYLSSLGKTQTAVVQRDADIGVAEAERDAGIREAECKKEMLDVKFMADTKIADSKRAFELQKSAFSEEVNIKTAEAQLAYELQGAREQQKIRQEEIEIEVVQRKKQIAVEAQEILRTDKELIATVRRPAEAEAHRIQQIAEGEKVKQVLLAQAEAEKIRKIGEAEAAVIEAMGKAEAERMKLKAEAYQKYGDAAKMALVLEALPQIAAKIAAPLTKVDEIVVLSGDNSKVTSEVNRLLAELPASVHALTGVDLSKVCTCLAVVGLPGGPVKRPRQSGPGAQSQGLMVSLILADTPDQEGHRCTGVRLPQARAFQQPPAPPPAPVLTPQEQRERY
;
A
#
# COMPACT_ATOMS: atom_id res chain seq x y z
N MET A 1 -23.09 -107.32 83.57
CA MET A 1 -23.26 -107.06 82.12
C MET A 1 -22.62 -105.72 81.80
N GLY A 2 -21.74 -105.67 80.80
CA GLY A 2 -21.17 -104.42 80.30
C GLY A 2 -21.65 -104.15 78.87
N ASN A 3 -21.43 -102.93 78.38
CA ASN A 3 -21.76 -102.51 77.04
C ASN A 3 -20.49 -102.20 76.25
N CYS A 4 -20.49 -102.53 74.96
CA CYS A 4 -19.43 -102.17 74.03
C CYS A 4 -19.78 -100.82 73.39
N HIS A 5 -18.93 -99.82 73.61
CA HIS A 5 -19.05 -98.51 73.00
C HIS A 5 -18.12 -98.42 71.80
N THR A 6 -18.70 -98.32 70.61
CA THR A 6 -17.96 -98.00 69.40
C THR A 6 -17.66 -96.50 69.33
N VAL A 7 -16.52 -96.18 68.72
CA VAL A 7 -15.95 -94.84 68.61
C VAL A 7 -15.62 -94.58 67.15
N GLY A 8 -16.18 -93.49 66.61
CA GLY A 8 -15.85 -93.05 65.26
C GLY A 8 -14.39 -92.59 65.14
N PRO A 9 -13.83 -92.52 63.92
CA PRO A 9 -12.47 -92.04 63.70
C PRO A 9 -12.29 -90.55 64.07
N ASN A 10 -13.39 -89.79 64.19
CA ASN A 10 -13.39 -88.37 64.54
C ASN A 10 -13.73 -88.12 66.02
N GLU A 11 -13.77 -89.16 66.86
CA GLU A 11 -14.10 -89.05 68.28
C GLU A 11 -13.05 -89.77 69.13
N ALA A 12 -12.78 -89.24 70.31
CA ALA A 12 -12.07 -89.93 71.37
C ALA A 12 -13.06 -90.33 72.46
N LEU A 13 -12.99 -91.59 72.91
CA LEU A 13 -13.74 -92.09 74.04
C LEU A 13 -12.80 -92.25 75.23
N VAL A 14 -13.21 -91.68 76.36
CA VAL A 14 -12.55 -91.85 77.64
C VAL A 14 -13.43 -92.72 78.51
N VAL A 15 -12.88 -93.85 78.94
CA VAL A 15 -13.51 -94.72 79.93
C VAL A 15 -12.78 -94.53 81.24
N SER A 16 -13.49 -94.02 82.24
CA SER A 16 -12.99 -93.80 83.59
C SER A 16 -13.76 -94.67 84.58
N GLY A 17 -13.05 -95.25 85.56
CA GLY A 17 -13.64 -96.14 86.55
C GLY A 17 -13.66 -97.62 86.11
N GLY A 18 -13.53 -98.52 87.09
CA GLY A 18 -13.46 -99.95 86.86
C GLY A 18 -13.06 -100.72 88.11
N CYS A 19 -13.13 -102.05 88.04
CA CYS A 19 -12.80 -102.94 89.16
C CYS A 19 -11.28 -103.12 89.39
N CYS A 20 -10.42 -102.70 88.45
CA CYS A 20 -8.98 -103.01 88.45
C CYS A 20 -8.05 -101.79 88.68
N GLY A 21 -8.49 -100.80 89.47
CA GLY A 21 -7.67 -99.67 89.91
C GLY A 21 -8.38 -98.33 89.75
N SER A 22 -8.29 -97.45 90.75
CA SER A 22 -8.97 -96.14 90.77
C SER A 22 -8.41 -95.16 89.74
N ASP A 23 -7.13 -95.29 89.38
CA ASP A 23 -6.42 -94.29 88.56
C ASP A 23 -6.27 -94.70 87.09
N TYR A 24 -6.77 -95.88 86.70
CA TYR A 24 -6.66 -96.32 85.32
C TYR A 24 -7.72 -95.65 84.44
N LYS A 25 -7.26 -94.71 83.60
CA LYS A 25 -8.07 -94.07 82.54
C LYS A 25 -7.71 -94.69 81.19
N GLN A 26 -8.69 -95.18 80.46
CA GLN A 26 -8.48 -95.71 79.11
C GLN A 26 -8.91 -94.67 78.07
N TYR A 27 -7.97 -94.24 77.24
CA TYR A 27 -8.20 -93.35 76.10
C TYR A 27 -8.20 -94.17 74.81
N VAL A 28 -9.31 -94.16 74.08
CA VAL A 28 -9.46 -94.87 72.80
C VAL A 28 -9.87 -93.87 71.73
N TYR A 29 -9.06 -93.74 70.68
CA TYR A 29 -9.40 -92.98 69.48
C TYR A 29 -9.58 -93.95 68.32
N GLY A 30 -10.77 -93.97 67.71
CA GLY A 30 -11.13 -94.97 66.70
C GLY A 30 -11.16 -96.42 67.22
N GLY A 31 -12.30 -97.09 67.06
CA GLY A 31 -12.45 -98.50 67.45
C GLY A 31 -13.55 -98.70 68.48
N TRP A 32 -13.28 -99.46 69.54
CA TRP A 32 -14.28 -99.76 70.56
C TRP A 32 -13.66 -99.87 71.96
N ALA A 33 -14.45 -99.57 72.99
CA ALA A 33 -14.09 -99.79 74.38
C ALA A 33 -15.23 -100.48 75.13
N TRP A 34 -14.86 -101.28 76.13
CA TRP A 34 -15.82 -101.97 76.99
C TRP A 34 -16.08 -101.18 78.27
N ALA A 35 -17.35 -100.90 78.58
CA ALA A 35 -17.75 -100.20 79.79
C ALA A 35 -18.68 -101.05 80.66
N TRP A 36 -18.44 -101.05 81.98
CA TRP A 36 -19.25 -101.79 82.94
C TRP A 36 -20.40 -100.91 83.47
N TRP A 37 -21.65 -101.40 83.38
CA TRP A 37 -22.89 -100.63 83.61
C TRP A 37 -22.94 -99.82 84.93
N CYS A 38 -22.29 -100.27 86.01
CA CYS A 38 -22.37 -99.60 87.31
C CYS A 38 -21.04 -99.03 87.83
N ILE A 39 -19.92 -99.22 87.12
CA ILE A 39 -18.57 -98.93 87.66
C ILE A 39 -17.76 -98.05 86.70
N SER A 40 -18.11 -98.02 85.41
CA SER A 40 -17.40 -97.23 84.41
C SER A 40 -18.27 -96.09 83.89
N ASP A 41 -17.72 -94.89 83.89
CA ASP A 41 -18.27 -93.74 83.19
C ASP A 41 -17.60 -93.61 81.81
N THR A 42 -18.40 -93.24 80.81
CA THR A 42 -17.96 -93.13 79.41
C THR A 42 -18.26 -91.73 78.90
N GLN A 43 -17.21 -91.03 78.47
CA GLN A 43 -17.34 -89.68 77.93
C GLN A 43 -16.66 -89.57 76.57
N ARG A 44 -17.27 -88.79 75.67
CA ARG A 44 -16.80 -88.61 74.29
C ARG A 44 -16.30 -87.18 74.09
N LEU A 45 -15.21 -87.06 73.34
CA LEU A 45 -14.62 -85.79 72.91
C LEU A 45 -14.52 -85.79 71.39
N SER A 46 -15.06 -84.76 70.73
CA SER A 46 -14.92 -84.61 69.28
C SER A 46 -13.49 -84.21 68.92
N LEU A 47 -12.88 -84.92 67.97
CA LEU A 47 -11.55 -84.66 67.40
C LEU A 47 -11.65 -83.91 66.06
N GLU A 48 -12.83 -83.40 65.72
CA GLU A 48 -13.05 -82.66 64.48
C GLU A 48 -12.29 -81.34 64.45
N VAL A 49 -11.97 -80.88 63.24
CA VAL A 49 -11.31 -79.59 63.05
C VAL A 49 -12.28 -78.47 63.40
N MET A 50 -11.85 -77.57 64.27
CA MET A 50 -12.61 -76.40 64.68
C MET A 50 -12.05 -75.15 64.03
N THR A 51 -12.91 -74.38 63.37
CA THR A 51 -12.59 -73.04 62.89
C THR A 51 -12.90 -72.01 63.98
N ILE A 52 -11.91 -71.19 64.33
CA ILE A 52 -12.01 -70.13 65.33
C ILE A 52 -11.71 -68.80 64.64
N LEU A 53 -12.61 -67.84 64.84
CA LEU A 53 -12.44 -66.46 64.39
C LEU A 53 -11.85 -65.65 65.54
N CYS A 54 -10.59 -65.25 65.42
CA CYS A 54 -9.92 -64.43 66.40
C CYS A 54 -10.13 -62.97 66.01
N ARG A 55 -10.67 -62.15 66.90
CA ARG A 55 -10.92 -60.73 66.63
C ARG A 55 -10.20 -59.90 67.67
N CYS A 56 -9.37 -59.00 67.20
CA CYS A 56 -8.77 -58.03 68.08
C CYS A 56 -9.18 -56.63 67.70
N GLU A 57 -9.80 -55.95 68.66
CA GLU A 57 -10.31 -54.60 68.51
C GLU A 57 -9.39 -53.60 69.20
N ASN A 58 -9.19 -52.46 68.52
CA ASN A 58 -8.54 -51.28 69.08
C ASN A 58 -7.16 -51.58 69.69
N ILE A 59 -6.29 -52.22 68.91
CA ILE A 59 -4.89 -52.41 69.29
C ILE A 59 -4.06 -51.30 68.67
N GLU A 60 -3.27 -50.65 69.49
CA GLU A 60 -2.26 -49.70 69.04
C GLU A 60 -1.02 -50.48 68.56
N THR A 61 -0.62 -50.22 67.33
CA THR A 61 0.66 -50.69 66.79
C THR A 61 1.83 -49.93 67.42
N SER A 62 3.06 -50.33 67.10
CA SER A 62 4.28 -49.63 67.57
C SER A 62 4.30 -48.13 67.26
N GLU A 63 3.61 -47.70 66.21
CA GLU A 63 3.48 -46.30 65.80
C GLU A 63 2.25 -45.58 66.37
N GLY A 64 1.47 -46.26 67.22
CA GLY A 64 0.29 -45.70 67.87
C GLY A 64 -0.96 -45.63 66.98
N VAL A 65 -0.97 -46.30 65.82
CA VAL A 65 -2.15 -46.36 64.95
C VAL A 65 -3.08 -47.48 65.43
N PRO A 66 -4.35 -47.19 65.75
CA PRO A 66 -5.32 -48.19 66.19
C PRO A 66 -5.81 -49.04 65.01
N LEU A 67 -5.62 -50.35 65.10
CA LEU A 67 -6.03 -51.32 64.08
C LEU A 67 -7.06 -52.33 64.59
N PHE A 68 -7.83 -52.85 63.64
CA PHE A 68 -8.75 -53.98 63.78
C PHE A 68 -8.26 -55.11 62.90
N VAL A 69 -7.96 -56.25 63.52
CA VAL A 69 -7.44 -57.41 62.81
C VAL A 69 -8.34 -58.60 63.10
N THR A 70 -8.75 -59.26 62.03
CA THR A 70 -9.49 -60.53 62.11
C THR A 70 -8.60 -61.65 61.58
N GLY A 71 -8.38 -62.66 62.40
CA GLY A 71 -7.69 -63.89 62.03
C GLY A 71 -8.65 -65.07 61.97
N VAL A 72 -8.35 -66.05 61.13
CA VAL A 72 -9.01 -67.35 61.08
C VAL A 72 -7.98 -68.40 61.46
N ALA A 73 -8.26 -69.15 62.52
CA ALA A 73 -7.45 -70.28 62.96
C ALA A 73 -8.22 -71.58 62.74
N GLN A 74 -7.57 -72.58 62.18
CA GLN A 74 -8.04 -73.95 62.16
C GLN A 74 -7.25 -74.74 63.19
N VAL A 75 -7.94 -75.27 64.19
CA VAL A 75 -7.34 -76.03 65.28
C VAL A 75 -7.96 -77.41 65.39
N LYS A 76 -7.16 -78.36 65.88
CA LYS A 76 -7.58 -79.74 66.09
C LYS A 76 -6.97 -80.27 67.38
N ILE A 77 -7.68 -81.16 68.09
CA ILE A 77 -7.13 -81.86 69.25
C ILE A 77 -6.11 -82.91 68.79
N MET A 78 -4.98 -82.99 69.48
CA MET A 78 -3.90 -83.93 69.16
C MET A 78 -4.31 -85.38 69.50
N THR A 79 -3.83 -86.33 68.70
CA THR A 79 -4.17 -87.76 68.82
C THR A 79 -3.13 -88.57 69.59
N GLU A 80 -1.97 -87.97 69.90
CA GLU A 80 -0.91 -88.62 70.67
C GLU A 80 -1.37 -88.89 72.10
N LYS A 81 -1.06 -90.07 72.64
CA LYS A 81 -1.63 -90.57 73.91
C LYS A 81 -1.39 -89.62 75.10
N GLU A 82 -0.22 -89.00 75.18
CA GLU A 82 0.14 -88.08 76.27
C GLU A 82 -0.64 -86.76 76.16
N LEU A 83 -0.66 -86.15 74.97
CA LEU A 83 -1.32 -84.87 74.72
C LEU A 83 -2.84 -85.00 74.70
N LEU A 84 -3.36 -86.14 74.23
CA LEU A 84 -4.78 -86.48 74.27
C LEU A 84 -5.27 -86.62 75.72
N ALA A 85 -4.47 -87.19 76.62
CA ALA A 85 -4.83 -87.26 78.04
C ALA A 85 -5.01 -85.87 78.65
N VAL A 86 -4.10 -84.93 78.34
CA VAL A 86 -4.17 -83.54 78.79
C VAL A 86 -5.39 -82.82 78.21
N ALA A 87 -5.66 -82.99 76.91
CA ALA A 87 -6.86 -82.42 76.27
C ALA A 87 -8.15 -82.95 76.91
N CYS A 88 -8.21 -84.26 77.17
CA CYS A 88 -9.35 -84.88 77.83
C CYS A 88 -9.54 -84.34 79.25
N GLU A 89 -8.49 -84.21 80.05
CA GLU A 89 -8.59 -83.64 81.40
C GLU A 89 -9.12 -82.20 81.40
N GLN A 90 -8.76 -81.41 80.39
CA GLN A 90 -9.15 -80.00 80.30
C GLN A 90 -10.56 -79.78 79.70
N PHE A 91 -10.98 -80.63 78.77
CA PHE A 91 -12.16 -80.40 77.92
C PHE A 91 -13.29 -81.44 78.04
N LEU A 92 -13.09 -82.55 78.76
CA LEU A 92 -14.17 -83.50 79.01
C LEU A 92 -15.35 -82.83 79.72
N GLY A 93 -16.56 -83.13 79.24
CA GLY A 93 -17.81 -82.57 79.78
C GLY A 93 -18.12 -81.12 79.38
N LYS A 94 -17.22 -80.42 78.68
CA LYS A 94 -17.46 -79.05 78.17
C LYS A 94 -18.13 -79.05 76.81
N ASN A 95 -18.87 -77.99 76.50
CA ASN A 95 -19.41 -77.79 75.17
C ASN A 95 -18.29 -77.41 74.18
N VAL A 96 -18.43 -77.78 72.92
CA VAL A 96 -17.54 -77.37 71.82
C VAL A 96 -17.38 -75.85 71.76
N GLN A 97 -18.44 -75.09 72.09
CA GLN A 97 -18.37 -73.63 72.17
C GLN A 97 -17.41 -73.15 73.27
N ASP A 98 -17.42 -73.79 74.43
CA ASP A 98 -16.55 -73.43 75.55
C ASP A 98 -15.09 -73.76 75.21
N ILE A 99 -14.83 -74.91 74.57
CA ILE A 99 -13.49 -75.28 74.08
C ILE A 99 -12.97 -74.21 73.11
N LYS A 100 -13.81 -73.80 72.14
CA LYS A 100 -13.47 -72.72 71.21
C LYS A 100 -13.14 -71.42 71.93
N ASN A 101 -13.90 -71.05 72.97
CA ASN A 101 -13.67 -69.82 73.72
C ASN A 101 -12.33 -69.81 74.47
N VAL A 102 -11.94 -70.93 75.09
CA VAL A 102 -10.64 -71.02 75.79
C VAL A 102 -9.47 -70.87 74.81
N VAL A 103 -9.56 -71.53 73.65
CA VAL A 103 -8.52 -71.42 72.61
C VAL A 103 -8.50 -70.03 71.99
N LEU A 104 -9.67 -69.45 71.72
CA LEU A 104 -9.83 -68.10 71.18
C LEU A 104 -9.13 -67.07 72.06
N GLN A 105 -9.31 -67.12 73.39
CA GLN A 105 -8.67 -66.19 74.32
C GLN A 105 -7.14 -66.25 74.25
N THR A 106 -6.58 -67.46 74.12
CA THR A 106 -5.13 -67.66 74.02
C THR A 106 -4.58 -67.10 72.70
N LEU A 107 -5.24 -67.42 71.58
CA LEU A 107 -4.86 -66.93 70.26
C LEU A 107 -5.01 -65.40 70.13
N GLU A 108 -6.07 -64.81 70.68
CA GLU A 108 -6.27 -63.36 70.71
C GLU A 108 -5.22 -62.66 71.56
N GLY A 109 -4.79 -63.26 72.68
CA GLY A 109 -3.70 -62.74 73.50
C GLY A 109 -2.38 -62.63 72.72
N HIS A 110 -1.99 -63.71 72.04
CA HIS A 110 -0.78 -63.70 71.21
C HIS A 110 -0.91 -62.78 69.99
N LEU A 111 -2.04 -62.82 69.28
CA LEU A 111 -2.31 -61.93 68.15
C LEU A 111 -2.18 -60.46 68.58
N ARG A 112 -2.75 -60.10 69.74
CA ARG A 112 -2.64 -58.77 70.32
C ARG A 112 -1.20 -58.38 70.68
N SER A 113 -0.45 -59.31 71.29
CA SER A 113 0.93 -59.06 71.68
C SER A 113 1.83 -58.78 70.48
N ILE A 114 1.69 -59.55 69.40
CA ILE A 114 2.53 -59.37 68.19
C ILE A 114 2.13 -58.09 67.43
N LEU A 115 0.83 -57.76 67.36
CA LEU A 115 0.36 -56.51 66.74
C LEU A 115 0.94 -55.26 67.38
N GLY A 116 1.18 -55.27 68.69
CA GLY A 116 1.83 -54.14 69.39
C GLY A 116 3.31 -53.94 69.02
N THR A 117 3.97 -54.97 68.48
CA THR A 117 5.41 -54.91 68.16
C THR A 117 5.73 -54.52 66.72
N LEU A 118 4.77 -54.67 65.80
CA LEU A 118 4.96 -54.40 64.38
C LEU A 118 4.42 -53.04 63.97
N THR A 119 4.86 -52.53 62.82
CA THR A 119 4.29 -51.33 62.19
C THR A 119 3.11 -51.70 61.28
N VAL A 120 2.29 -50.73 60.92
CA VAL A 120 1.09 -50.95 60.08
C VAL A 120 1.48 -51.44 58.68
N GLU A 121 2.57 -50.92 58.13
CA GLU A 121 3.09 -51.23 56.80
C GLU A 121 3.56 -52.67 56.71
N GLN A 122 4.27 -53.15 57.73
CA GLN A 122 4.75 -54.54 57.80
C GLN A 122 3.59 -55.54 57.84
N ILE A 123 2.55 -55.24 58.61
CA ILE A 123 1.34 -56.06 58.69
C ILE A 123 0.61 -56.10 57.32
N TYR A 124 0.63 -55.00 56.57
CA TYR A 124 -0.05 -54.91 55.28
C TYR A 124 0.74 -55.57 54.14
N GLN A 125 2.06 -55.37 54.11
CA GLN A 125 2.95 -55.89 53.06
C GLN A 125 3.11 -57.42 53.17
N ASP A 126 3.39 -57.95 54.36
CA ASP A 126 3.76 -59.35 54.56
C ASP A 126 2.80 -60.10 55.52
N ARG A 127 1.54 -60.25 55.09
CA ARG A 127 0.49 -60.91 55.89
C ARG A 127 0.81 -62.36 56.26
N ASP A 128 1.45 -63.09 55.36
CA ASP A 128 1.79 -64.50 55.58
C ASP A 128 2.92 -64.67 56.59
N GLN A 129 3.92 -63.78 56.58
CA GLN A 129 5.00 -63.82 57.56
C GLN A 129 4.46 -63.49 58.96
N PHE A 130 3.60 -62.47 59.05
CA PHE A 130 2.92 -62.17 60.30
C PHE A 130 2.08 -63.35 60.81
N ALA A 131 1.31 -64.03 59.93
CA ALA A 131 0.53 -65.20 60.30
C ALA A 131 1.40 -66.37 60.81
N LYS A 132 2.59 -66.58 60.22
CA LYS A 132 3.56 -67.58 60.68
C LYS A 132 4.08 -67.25 62.08
N LEU A 133 4.44 -65.99 62.34
CA LEU A 133 4.91 -65.55 63.65
C LEU A 133 3.87 -65.79 64.76
N VAL A 134 2.60 -65.45 64.49
CA VAL A 134 1.51 -65.70 65.45
C VAL A 134 1.35 -67.20 65.73
N ARG A 135 1.47 -68.05 64.70
CA ARG A 135 1.43 -69.51 64.86
C ARG A 135 2.61 -70.02 65.70
N GLU A 136 3.83 -69.58 65.42
CA GLU A 136 5.04 -70.03 66.13
C GLU A 136 5.00 -69.69 67.61
N VAL A 137 4.54 -68.48 67.95
CA VAL A 137 4.44 -68.02 69.34
C VAL A 137 3.29 -68.70 70.08
N ALA A 138 2.15 -68.94 69.43
CA ALA A 138 0.98 -69.53 70.06
C ALA A 138 1.01 -71.07 70.13
N ALA A 139 1.72 -71.74 69.22
CA ALA A 139 1.82 -73.19 69.15
C ALA A 139 2.18 -73.89 70.48
N PRO A 140 3.20 -73.45 71.25
CA PRO A 140 3.53 -74.11 72.52
C PRO A 140 2.44 -73.97 73.59
N ASP A 141 1.74 -72.83 73.65
CA ASP A 141 0.75 -72.58 74.70
C ASP A 141 -0.56 -73.34 74.45
N VAL A 142 -1.02 -73.42 73.21
CA VAL A 142 -2.16 -74.30 72.87
C VAL A 142 -1.76 -75.79 72.87
N GLY A 143 -0.49 -76.09 72.58
CA GLY A 143 0.06 -77.45 72.65
C GLY A 143 0.01 -78.02 74.07
N ARG A 144 0.28 -77.21 75.10
CA ARG A 144 0.12 -77.59 76.51
C ARG A 144 -1.33 -77.95 76.89
N MET A 145 -2.31 -77.50 76.11
CA MET A 145 -3.72 -77.85 76.28
C MET A 145 -4.13 -79.09 75.44
N GLY A 146 -3.18 -79.69 74.71
CA GLY A 146 -3.43 -80.83 73.83
C GLY A 146 -4.06 -80.45 72.49
N ILE A 147 -3.90 -79.20 72.04
CA ILE A 147 -4.45 -78.68 70.79
C ILE A 147 -3.33 -78.30 69.82
N GLU A 148 -3.51 -78.64 68.55
CA GLU A 148 -2.62 -78.28 67.45
C GLU A 148 -3.27 -77.24 66.54
N ILE A 149 -2.48 -76.23 66.15
CA ILE A 149 -2.87 -75.25 65.12
C ILE A 149 -2.52 -75.85 63.76
N LEU A 150 -3.52 -76.17 62.95
CA LEU A 150 -3.32 -76.66 61.58
C LEU A 150 -2.92 -75.52 60.65
N SER A 151 -3.64 -74.40 60.73
CA SER A 151 -3.41 -73.22 59.92
C SER A 151 -3.88 -71.96 60.63
N PHE A 152 -3.17 -70.87 60.40
CA PHE A 152 -3.53 -69.53 60.86
C PHE A 152 -3.39 -68.57 59.68
N THR A 153 -4.44 -67.83 59.37
CA THR A 153 -4.46 -66.88 58.26
C THR A 153 -5.14 -65.59 58.70
N ILE A 154 -4.65 -64.44 58.23
CA ILE A 154 -5.31 -63.17 58.45
C ILE A 154 -6.44 -63.03 57.44
N LYS A 155 -7.64 -62.73 57.93
CA LYS A 155 -8.82 -62.48 57.11
C LYS A 155 -8.83 -61.03 56.63
N ASP A 156 -8.92 -60.09 57.56
CA ASP A 156 -9.11 -58.67 57.26
C ASP A 156 -8.30 -57.80 58.25
N VAL A 157 -7.77 -56.68 57.76
CA VAL A 157 -7.10 -55.63 58.54
C VAL A 157 -7.70 -54.29 58.12
N TYR A 158 -8.28 -53.56 59.07
CA TYR A 158 -8.83 -52.23 58.83
C TYR A 158 -8.50 -51.29 60.00
N ASP A 159 -8.48 -49.99 59.72
CA ASP A 159 -8.25 -48.96 60.74
C ASP A 159 -9.56 -48.20 61.06
N LYS A 160 -9.50 -47.34 62.09
CA LYS A 160 -10.56 -46.36 62.38
C LYS A 160 -10.29 -44.98 61.76
N VAL A 161 -9.02 -44.67 61.50
CA VAL A 161 -8.52 -43.30 61.22
C VAL A 161 -8.21 -43.08 59.74
N ASP A 162 -8.51 -44.06 58.88
CA ASP A 162 -8.32 -44.00 57.42
C ASP A 162 -6.86 -43.70 56.98
N TYR A 163 -5.90 -44.14 57.81
CA TYR A 163 -4.46 -44.09 57.56
C TYR A 163 -4.07 -44.94 56.35
N LEU A 164 -4.59 -46.17 56.27
CA LEU A 164 -4.30 -47.11 55.17
C LEU A 164 -4.79 -46.58 53.82
N SER A 165 -5.96 -45.93 53.76
CA SER A 165 -6.43 -45.35 52.50
C SER A 165 -5.60 -44.13 52.10
N SER A 166 -5.10 -43.37 53.07
CA SER A 166 -4.23 -42.21 52.83
C SER A 166 -2.89 -42.66 52.23
N LEU A 167 -2.31 -43.75 52.72
CA LEU A 167 -1.13 -44.36 52.11
C LEU A 167 -1.40 -44.79 50.66
N GLY A 168 -2.54 -45.43 50.39
CA GLY A 168 -2.95 -45.80 49.03
C GLY A 168 -3.08 -44.60 48.10
N LYS A 169 -3.72 -43.50 48.55
CA LYS A 169 -3.87 -42.27 47.76
C LYS A 169 -2.52 -41.68 47.32
N THR A 170 -1.50 -41.71 48.19
CA THR A 170 -0.17 -41.19 47.84
C THR A 170 0.49 -42.02 46.74
N GLN A 171 0.41 -43.35 46.80
CA GLN A 171 0.97 -44.24 45.79
C GLN A 171 0.25 -44.07 44.44
N THR A 172 -1.08 -44.00 44.46
CA THR A 172 -1.87 -43.74 43.25
C THR A 172 -1.52 -42.40 42.61
N ALA A 173 -1.30 -41.35 43.43
CA ALA A 173 -0.90 -40.04 42.94
C ALA A 173 0.50 -40.04 42.30
N VAL A 174 1.44 -40.85 42.81
CA VAL A 174 2.77 -41.02 42.20
C VAL A 174 2.64 -41.73 40.86
N VAL A 175 1.92 -42.86 40.80
CA VAL A 175 1.72 -43.60 39.55
C VAL A 175 1.02 -42.75 38.50
N GLN A 176 0.00 -41.97 38.89
CA GLN A 176 -0.67 -41.06 37.98
C GLN A 176 0.27 -39.97 37.46
N ARG A 177 1.07 -39.36 38.33
CA ARG A 177 2.06 -38.35 37.94
C ARG A 177 3.06 -38.90 36.92
N ASP A 178 3.59 -40.08 37.17
CA ASP A 178 4.58 -40.71 36.28
C ASP A 178 3.94 -41.10 34.94
N ALA A 179 2.69 -41.57 34.95
CA ALA A 179 1.92 -41.80 33.74
C ALA A 179 1.70 -40.51 32.94
N ASP A 180 1.33 -39.41 33.59
CA ASP A 180 1.12 -38.10 32.96
C ASP A 180 2.43 -37.56 32.36
N ILE A 181 3.56 -37.74 33.05
CA ILE A 181 4.90 -37.40 32.53
C ILE A 181 5.19 -38.22 31.27
N GLY A 182 4.94 -39.53 31.30
CA GLY A 182 5.14 -40.40 30.15
C GLY A 182 4.29 -40.02 28.93
N VAL A 183 3.03 -39.63 29.14
CA VAL A 183 2.14 -39.13 28.07
C VAL A 183 2.68 -37.81 27.50
N ALA A 184 3.06 -36.86 28.37
CA ALA A 184 3.57 -35.57 27.93
C ALA A 184 4.89 -35.68 27.14
N GLU A 185 5.77 -36.62 27.50
CA GLU A 185 6.99 -36.91 26.74
C GLU A 185 6.68 -37.53 25.38
N ALA A 186 5.76 -38.50 25.34
CA ALA A 186 5.33 -39.12 24.08
C ALA A 186 4.68 -38.11 23.11
N GLU A 187 3.82 -37.22 23.62
CA GLU A 187 3.21 -36.15 22.83
C GLU A 187 4.23 -35.13 22.33
N ARG A 188 5.21 -34.76 23.17
CA ARG A 188 6.30 -33.86 22.77
C ARG A 188 7.08 -34.47 21.60
N ASP A 189 7.49 -35.73 21.72
CA ASP A 189 8.27 -36.42 20.69
C ASP A 189 7.47 -36.61 19.39
N ALA A 190 6.18 -36.95 19.50
CA ALA A 190 5.29 -37.02 18.35
C ALA A 190 5.16 -35.65 17.66
N GLY A 191 4.99 -34.57 18.44
CA GLY A 191 4.90 -33.20 17.94
C GLY A 191 6.20 -32.73 17.25
N ILE A 192 7.37 -33.10 17.77
CA ILE A 192 8.66 -32.79 17.13
C ILE A 192 8.75 -33.48 15.77
N ARG A 193 8.50 -34.80 15.71
CA ARG A 193 8.52 -35.54 14.44
C ARG A 193 7.50 -35.00 13.44
N GLU A 194 6.30 -34.65 13.90
CA GLU A 194 5.28 -34.08 13.03
C GLU A 194 5.71 -32.72 12.47
N ALA A 195 6.31 -31.87 13.31
CA ALA A 195 6.83 -30.57 12.88
C ALA A 195 7.98 -30.71 11.86
N GLU A 196 8.87 -31.67 12.06
CA GLU A 196 9.95 -32.00 11.12
C GLU A 196 9.40 -32.50 9.78
N CYS A 197 8.53 -33.51 9.80
CA CYS A 197 7.85 -34.02 8.61
C CYS A 197 7.10 -32.90 7.87
N LYS A 198 6.44 -31.97 8.59
CA LYS A 198 5.76 -30.82 7.98
C LYS A 198 6.73 -29.85 7.33
N LYS A 199 7.87 -29.55 7.95
CA LYS A 199 8.89 -28.68 7.36
C LYS A 199 9.41 -29.28 6.05
N GLU A 200 9.79 -30.55 6.07
CA GLU A 200 10.28 -31.25 4.88
C GLU A 200 9.21 -31.31 3.77
N MET A 201 7.96 -31.60 4.13
CA MET A 201 6.83 -31.59 3.20
C MET A 201 6.64 -30.20 2.54
N LEU A 202 6.70 -29.13 3.34
CA LEU A 202 6.55 -27.77 2.85
C LEU A 202 7.73 -27.35 1.96
N ASP A 203 8.96 -27.71 2.32
CA ASP A 203 10.13 -27.42 1.50
C ASP A 203 10.02 -28.09 0.12
N VAL A 204 9.66 -29.38 0.07
CA VAL A 204 9.41 -30.09 -1.19
C VAL A 204 8.28 -29.43 -1.99
N LYS A 205 7.20 -29.01 -1.30
CA LYS A 205 6.07 -28.32 -1.94
C LYS A 205 6.49 -26.98 -2.53
N PHE A 206 7.24 -26.15 -1.79
CA PHE A 206 7.73 -24.87 -2.28
C PHE A 206 8.72 -25.04 -3.43
N MET A 207 9.57 -26.06 -3.39
CA MET A 207 10.44 -26.43 -4.51
C MET A 207 9.65 -26.86 -5.76
N ALA A 208 8.53 -27.56 -5.59
CA ALA A 208 7.65 -27.91 -6.70
C ALA A 208 6.92 -26.68 -7.25
N ASP A 209 6.38 -25.84 -6.38
CA ASP A 209 5.64 -24.64 -6.75
C ASP A 209 6.53 -23.61 -7.48
N THR A 210 7.78 -23.43 -7.02
CA THR A 210 8.78 -22.60 -7.72
C THR A 210 9.06 -23.12 -9.13
N LYS A 211 9.29 -24.43 -9.29
CA LYS A 211 9.48 -25.03 -10.62
C LYS A 211 8.27 -24.85 -11.54
N ILE A 212 7.05 -24.94 -11.00
CA ILE A 212 5.81 -24.71 -11.75
C ILE A 212 5.71 -23.24 -12.16
N ALA A 213 6.00 -22.31 -11.25
CA ALA A 213 5.97 -20.87 -11.53
C ALA A 213 7.00 -20.48 -12.58
N ASP A 214 8.23 -21.01 -12.49
CA ASP A 214 9.29 -20.77 -13.47
C ASP A 214 8.90 -21.29 -14.85
N SER A 215 8.34 -22.50 -14.92
CA SER A 215 7.86 -23.10 -16.16
C SER A 215 6.73 -22.28 -16.79
N LYS A 216 5.77 -21.79 -15.98
CA LYS A 216 4.70 -20.90 -16.44
C LYS A 216 5.23 -19.57 -16.96
N ARG A 217 6.14 -18.93 -16.22
CA ARG A 217 6.78 -17.68 -16.63
C ARG A 217 7.52 -17.84 -17.95
N ALA A 218 8.28 -18.92 -18.11
CA ALA A 218 8.98 -19.21 -19.36
C ALA A 218 8.00 -19.38 -20.54
N PHE A 219 6.90 -20.12 -20.31
CA PHE A 219 5.84 -20.28 -21.31
C PHE A 219 5.17 -18.94 -21.68
N GLU A 220 4.86 -18.09 -20.70
CA GLU A 220 4.25 -16.78 -20.94
C GLU A 220 5.18 -15.82 -21.68
N LEU A 221 6.49 -15.83 -21.36
CA LEU A 221 7.49 -15.06 -22.11
C LEU A 221 7.57 -15.51 -23.57
N GLN A 222 7.62 -16.82 -23.82
CA GLN A 222 7.60 -17.36 -25.19
C GLN A 222 6.32 -16.97 -25.93
N LYS A 223 5.15 -17.10 -25.29
CA LYS A 223 3.87 -16.69 -25.87
C LYS A 223 3.86 -15.20 -26.23
N SER A 224 4.40 -14.36 -25.36
CA SER A 224 4.47 -12.92 -25.56
C SER A 224 5.41 -12.57 -26.72
N ALA A 225 6.58 -13.21 -26.80
CA ALA A 225 7.52 -13.07 -27.91
C ALA A 225 6.88 -13.45 -29.25
N PHE A 226 6.20 -14.60 -29.33
CA PHE A 226 5.49 -14.98 -30.57
C PHE A 226 4.36 -14.01 -30.91
N SER A 227 3.63 -13.49 -29.93
CA SER A 227 2.58 -12.50 -30.18
C SER A 227 3.14 -11.17 -30.69
N GLU A 228 4.30 -10.75 -30.18
CA GLU A 228 5.01 -9.56 -30.65
C GLU A 228 5.48 -9.76 -32.10
N GLU A 229 6.08 -10.91 -32.42
CA GLU A 229 6.46 -11.25 -33.80
C GLU A 229 5.26 -11.26 -34.75
N VAL A 230 4.14 -11.87 -34.35
CA VAL A 230 2.89 -11.86 -35.12
C VAL A 230 2.38 -10.43 -35.30
N ASN A 231 2.40 -9.60 -34.25
CA ASN A 231 1.95 -8.21 -34.31
C ASN A 231 2.83 -7.33 -35.21
N ILE A 232 4.15 -7.54 -35.20
CA ILE A 232 5.05 -6.86 -36.14
C ILE A 232 4.70 -7.25 -37.57
N LYS A 233 4.49 -8.55 -37.83
CA LYS A 233 4.15 -9.04 -39.18
C LYS A 233 2.77 -8.58 -39.65
N THR A 234 1.78 -8.50 -38.76
CA THR A 234 0.46 -7.97 -39.11
C THR A 234 0.50 -6.46 -39.33
N ALA A 235 1.24 -5.70 -38.53
CA ALA A 235 1.45 -4.26 -38.74
C ALA A 235 2.19 -3.97 -40.06
N GLU A 236 3.23 -4.76 -40.38
CA GLU A 236 3.91 -4.71 -41.68
C GLU A 236 2.95 -4.98 -42.84
N ALA A 237 2.09 -6.01 -42.71
CA ALA A 237 1.10 -6.34 -43.74
C ALA A 237 0.04 -5.25 -43.91
N GLN A 238 -0.45 -4.65 -42.81
CA GLN A 238 -1.39 -3.53 -42.85
C GLN A 238 -0.77 -2.29 -43.49
N LEU A 239 0.45 -1.92 -43.07
CA LEU A 239 1.18 -0.80 -43.65
C LEU A 239 1.44 -1.01 -45.14
N ALA A 240 1.78 -2.23 -45.56
CA ALA A 240 1.95 -2.56 -46.96
C ALA A 240 0.63 -2.42 -47.74
N TYR A 241 -0.50 -2.86 -47.17
CA TYR A 241 -1.82 -2.71 -47.78
C TYR A 241 -2.22 -1.23 -47.92
N GLU A 242 -2.03 -0.43 -46.87
CA GLU A 242 -2.30 1.02 -46.89
C GLU A 242 -1.41 1.76 -47.89
N LEU A 243 -0.12 1.43 -47.94
CA LEU A 243 0.82 2.00 -48.90
C LEU A 243 0.40 1.69 -50.34
N GLN A 244 -0.05 0.46 -50.61
CA GLN A 244 -0.58 0.08 -51.93
C GLN A 244 -1.86 0.86 -52.26
N GLY A 245 -2.79 0.98 -51.31
CA GLY A 245 -3.99 1.80 -51.48
C GLY A 245 -3.67 3.27 -51.78
N ALA A 246 -2.72 3.87 -51.06
CA ALA A 246 -2.29 5.25 -51.27
C ALA A 246 -1.59 5.44 -52.63
N ARG A 247 -0.76 4.48 -53.06
CA ARG A 247 -0.16 4.48 -54.40
C ARG A 247 -1.22 4.43 -55.49
N GLU A 248 -2.23 3.59 -55.34
CA GLU A 248 -3.31 3.48 -56.31
C GLU A 248 -4.16 4.76 -56.35
N GLN A 249 -4.47 5.35 -55.19
CA GLN A 249 -5.13 6.66 -55.13
C GLN A 249 -4.29 7.79 -55.77
N GLN A 250 -2.96 7.77 -55.60
CA GLN A 250 -2.09 8.72 -56.28
C GLN A 250 -2.15 8.56 -57.80
N LYS A 251 -2.19 7.33 -58.31
CA LYS A 251 -2.38 7.09 -59.76
C LYS A 251 -3.73 7.57 -60.25
N ILE A 252 -4.82 7.24 -59.55
CA ILE A 252 -6.17 7.71 -59.90
C ILE A 252 -6.20 9.24 -59.95
N ARG A 253 -5.63 9.92 -58.96
CA ARG A 253 -5.53 11.39 -58.95
C ARG A 253 -4.71 11.93 -60.12
N GLN A 254 -3.61 11.27 -60.48
CA GLN A 254 -2.82 11.67 -61.66
C GLN A 254 -3.65 11.59 -62.94
N GLU A 255 -4.40 10.50 -63.12
CA GLU A 255 -5.32 10.32 -64.25
C GLU A 255 -6.44 11.37 -64.24
N GLU A 256 -7.03 11.67 -63.08
CA GLU A 256 -8.05 12.72 -62.92
C GLU A 256 -7.52 14.11 -63.32
N ILE A 257 -6.32 14.48 -62.86
CA ILE A 257 -5.66 15.75 -63.22
C ILE A 257 -5.40 15.81 -64.72
N GLU A 258 -5.00 14.70 -65.34
CA GLU A 258 -4.79 14.64 -66.79
C GLU A 258 -6.10 14.90 -67.55
N ILE A 259 -7.21 14.28 -67.11
CA ILE A 259 -8.55 14.56 -67.64
C ILE A 259 -8.91 16.04 -67.48
N GLU A 260 -8.66 16.64 -66.30
CA GLU A 260 -8.94 18.06 -66.05
C GLU A 260 -8.12 18.97 -66.97
N VAL A 261 -6.82 18.71 -67.13
CA VAL A 261 -5.94 19.49 -68.03
C VAL A 261 -6.42 19.41 -69.47
N VAL A 262 -6.86 18.24 -69.93
CA VAL A 262 -7.43 18.08 -71.29
C VAL A 262 -8.74 18.88 -71.42
N GLN A 263 -9.64 18.84 -70.44
CA GLN A 263 -10.89 19.62 -70.44
C GLN A 263 -10.61 21.12 -70.44
N ARG A 264 -9.70 21.61 -69.59
CA ARG A 264 -9.27 23.01 -69.53
C ARG A 264 -8.65 23.47 -70.84
N LYS A 265 -7.77 22.66 -71.45
CA LYS A 265 -7.21 22.95 -72.79
C LYS A 265 -8.30 23.08 -73.84
N LYS A 266 -9.34 22.22 -73.80
CA LYS A 266 -10.50 22.33 -74.70
C LYS A 266 -11.30 23.61 -74.44
N GLN A 267 -11.54 23.98 -73.19
CA GLN A 267 -12.23 25.24 -72.84
C GLN A 267 -11.45 26.46 -73.34
N ILE A 268 -10.15 26.54 -73.06
CA ILE A 268 -9.28 27.61 -73.56
C ILE A 268 -9.32 27.66 -75.10
N ALA A 269 -9.33 26.52 -75.77
CA ALA A 269 -9.43 26.47 -77.23
C ALA A 269 -10.77 27.03 -77.75
N VAL A 270 -11.88 26.74 -77.07
CA VAL A 270 -13.20 27.32 -77.40
C VAL A 270 -13.22 28.82 -77.14
N GLU A 271 -12.77 29.25 -75.96
CA GLU A 271 -12.68 30.67 -75.60
C GLU A 271 -11.77 31.45 -76.57
N ALA A 272 -10.64 30.88 -76.98
CA ALA A 272 -9.76 31.49 -77.98
C ALA A 272 -10.46 31.64 -79.34
N GLN A 273 -11.28 30.66 -79.75
CA GLN A 273 -12.10 30.79 -80.96
C GLN A 273 -13.20 31.85 -80.82
N GLU A 274 -13.83 31.97 -79.65
CA GLU A 274 -14.81 33.02 -79.36
C GLU A 274 -14.16 34.41 -79.38
N ILE A 275 -13.00 34.58 -78.75
CA ILE A 275 -12.22 35.82 -78.79
C ILE A 275 -11.94 36.22 -80.24
N LEU A 276 -11.47 35.29 -81.09
CA LEU A 276 -11.21 35.56 -82.50
C LEU A 276 -12.46 35.99 -83.28
N ARG A 277 -13.63 35.44 -82.96
CA ARG A 277 -14.90 35.87 -83.55
C ARG A 277 -15.25 37.28 -83.08
N THR A 278 -15.18 37.53 -81.77
CA THR A 278 -15.49 38.85 -81.20
C THR A 278 -14.52 39.93 -81.67
N ASP A 279 -13.23 39.63 -81.84
CA ASP A 279 -12.24 40.58 -82.35
C ASP A 279 -12.57 40.98 -83.80
N LYS A 280 -12.98 40.01 -84.64
CA LYS A 280 -13.47 40.32 -86.00
C LYS A 280 -14.73 41.20 -85.99
N GLU A 281 -15.66 40.95 -85.08
CA GLU A 281 -16.88 41.77 -84.91
C GLU A 281 -16.54 43.19 -84.43
N LEU A 282 -15.60 43.33 -83.48
CA LEU A 282 -15.15 44.60 -82.94
C LEU A 282 -14.35 45.42 -83.97
N ILE A 283 -13.50 44.76 -84.76
CA ILE A 283 -12.77 45.39 -85.85
C ILE A 283 -13.74 45.97 -86.87
N ALA A 284 -14.80 45.23 -87.24
CA ALA A 284 -15.80 45.70 -88.19
C ALA A 284 -16.65 46.86 -87.65
N THR A 285 -17.05 46.79 -86.37
CA THR A 285 -18.06 47.70 -85.78
C THR A 285 -17.45 48.98 -85.20
N VAL A 286 -16.28 48.88 -84.56
CA VAL A 286 -15.67 50.01 -83.81
C VAL A 286 -14.47 50.59 -84.53
N ARG A 287 -13.52 49.74 -84.96
CA ARG A 287 -12.28 50.25 -85.58
C ARG A 287 -12.51 50.89 -86.94
N ARG A 288 -13.24 50.23 -87.84
CA ARG A 288 -13.48 50.77 -89.19
C ARG A 288 -14.15 52.17 -89.22
N PRO A 289 -15.22 52.46 -88.44
CA PRO A 289 -15.75 53.82 -88.40
C PRO A 289 -14.79 54.80 -87.71
N ALA A 290 -14.10 54.39 -86.65
CA ALA A 290 -13.12 55.25 -85.97
C ALA A 290 -11.92 55.60 -86.87
N GLU A 291 -11.43 54.66 -87.69
CA GLU A 291 -10.38 54.91 -88.68
C GLU A 291 -10.87 55.84 -89.79
N ALA A 292 -12.11 55.67 -90.27
CA ALA A 292 -12.72 56.57 -91.24
C ALA A 292 -12.87 58.00 -90.69
N GLU A 293 -13.28 58.16 -89.43
CA GLU A 293 -13.41 59.44 -88.74
C GLU A 293 -12.04 60.10 -88.52
N ALA A 294 -11.04 59.33 -88.09
CA ALA A 294 -9.68 59.81 -87.87
C ALA A 294 -9.04 60.33 -89.18
N HIS A 295 -9.22 59.61 -90.28
CA HIS A 295 -8.74 60.05 -91.60
C HIS A 295 -9.42 61.34 -92.06
N ARG A 296 -10.73 61.49 -91.81
CA ARG A 296 -11.45 62.75 -92.11
C ARG A 296 -10.88 63.93 -91.33
N ILE A 297 -10.61 63.76 -90.04
CA ILE A 297 -10.04 64.83 -89.19
C ILE A 297 -8.62 65.19 -89.63
N GLN A 298 -7.78 64.21 -89.97
CA GLN A 298 -6.43 64.45 -90.47
C GLN A 298 -6.43 65.28 -91.77
N GLN A 299 -7.31 64.98 -92.72
CA GLN A 299 -7.42 65.75 -93.96
C GLN A 299 -7.85 67.20 -93.73
N ILE A 300 -8.76 67.44 -92.78
CA ILE A 300 -9.18 68.79 -92.39
C ILE A 300 -7.99 69.55 -91.76
N ALA A 301 -7.27 68.91 -90.84
CA ALA A 301 -6.13 69.51 -90.17
C ALA A 301 -4.94 69.79 -91.10
N GLU A 302 -4.69 68.92 -92.10
CA GLU A 302 -3.68 69.16 -93.14
C GLU A 302 -4.05 70.35 -94.03
N GLY A 303 -5.33 70.48 -94.41
CA GLY A 303 -5.81 71.65 -95.16
C GLY A 303 -5.61 72.97 -94.41
N GLU A 304 -5.83 72.98 -93.09
CA GLU A 304 -5.60 74.16 -92.25
C GLU A 304 -4.11 74.51 -92.12
N LYS A 305 -3.23 73.52 -91.96
CA LYS A 305 -1.77 73.73 -91.91
C LYS A 305 -1.24 74.34 -93.21
N VAL A 306 -1.68 73.83 -94.37
CA VAL A 306 -1.26 74.36 -95.68
C VAL A 306 -1.71 75.81 -95.85
N LYS A 307 -2.93 76.15 -95.42
CA LYS A 307 -3.44 77.53 -95.45
C LYS A 307 -2.59 78.49 -94.60
N GLN A 308 -2.15 78.08 -93.42
CA GLN A 308 -1.31 78.91 -92.55
C GLN A 308 0.10 79.15 -93.15
N VAL A 309 0.72 78.13 -93.75
CA VAL A 309 2.05 78.26 -94.37
C VAL A 309 2.04 79.24 -95.55
N LEU A 310 1.01 79.20 -96.39
CA LEU A 310 0.88 80.11 -97.54
C LEU A 310 0.72 81.58 -97.12
N LEU A 311 -0.04 81.84 -96.05
CA LEU A 311 -0.19 83.19 -95.51
C LEU A 311 1.15 83.75 -94.98
N ALA A 312 1.91 82.94 -94.24
CA ALA A 312 3.20 83.35 -93.71
C ALA A 312 4.25 83.63 -94.82
N GLN A 313 4.23 82.87 -95.91
CA GLN A 313 5.12 83.10 -97.07
C GLN A 313 4.79 84.43 -97.78
N ALA A 314 3.51 84.76 -97.95
CA ALA A 314 3.09 86.02 -98.57
C ALA A 314 3.53 87.26 -97.77
N GLU A 315 3.51 87.18 -96.43
CA GLU A 315 3.98 88.26 -95.56
C GLU A 315 5.51 88.45 -95.63
N ALA A 316 6.26 87.35 -95.71
CA ALA A 316 7.72 87.39 -95.82
C ALA A 316 8.21 88.06 -97.12
N GLU A 317 7.54 87.81 -98.25
CA GLU A 317 7.89 88.44 -99.54
C GLU A 317 7.61 89.94 -99.56
N LYS A 318 6.56 90.39 -98.86
CA LYS A 318 6.22 91.82 -98.74
C LYS A 318 7.32 92.60 -98.03
N ILE A 319 7.86 92.05 -96.94
CA ILE A 319 8.92 92.69 -96.15
C ILE A 319 10.23 92.77 -96.96
N ARG A 320 10.59 91.71 -97.69
CA ARG A 320 11.81 91.70 -98.54
C ARG A 320 11.82 92.83 -99.57
N LYS A 321 10.71 93.05 -100.28
CA LYS A 321 10.63 94.09 -101.32
C LYS A 321 10.71 95.51 -100.75
N ILE A 322 10.23 95.72 -99.52
CA ILE A 322 10.34 97.02 -98.84
C ILE A 322 11.81 97.27 -98.44
N GLY A 323 12.49 96.27 -97.88
CA GLY A 323 13.90 96.40 -97.48
C GLY A 323 14.87 96.65 -98.66
N GLU A 324 14.63 96.03 -99.81
CA GLU A 324 15.43 96.26 -101.03
C GLU A 324 15.31 97.70 -101.55
N ALA A 325 14.13 98.31 -101.44
CA ALA A 325 13.91 99.70 -101.85
C ALA A 325 14.61 100.72 -100.94
N GLU A 326 14.63 100.47 -99.62
CA GLU A 326 15.28 101.35 -98.65
C GLU A 326 16.81 101.32 -98.77
N ALA A 327 17.40 100.14 -99.05
CA ALA A 327 18.84 100.00 -99.22
C ALA A 327 19.39 100.80 -100.42
N ALA A 328 18.64 100.84 -101.54
CA ALA A 328 19.04 101.56 -102.74
C ALA A 328 19.08 103.10 -102.53
N VAL A 329 18.20 103.64 -101.69
CA VAL A 329 18.18 105.08 -101.36
C VAL A 329 19.42 105.48 -100.56
N ILE A 330 19.83 104.65 -99.59
CA ILE A 330 20.96 104.93 -98.71
C ILE A 330 22.30 104.89 -99.47
N GLU A 331 22.49 103.93 -100.39
CA GLU A 331 23.70 103.88 -101.22
C GLU A 331 23.88 105.12 -102.11
N ALA A 332 22.78 105.64 -102.67
CA ALA A 332 22.82 106.84 -103.50
C ALA A 332 23.22 108.09 -102.70
N MET A 333 22.71 108.23 -101.46
CA MET A 333 23.10 109.32 -100.58
C MET A 333 24.57 109.21 -100.15
N GLY A 334 25.05 108.00 -99.81
CA GLY A 334 26.42 107.78 -99.36
C GLY A 334 27.49 108.14 -100.41
N LYS A 335 27.23 107.88 -101.69
CA LYS A 335 28.15 108.26 -102.78
C LYS A 335 28.24 109.78 -102.96
N ALA A 336 27.13 110.50 -102.85
CA ALA A 336 27.11 111.96 -102.99
C ALA A 336 27.87 112.69 -101.86
N GLU A 337 27.77 112.18 -100.62
CA GLU A 337 28.51 112.76 -99.49
C GLU A 337 30.02 112.52 -99.57
N ALA A 338 30.45 111.36 -100.07
CA ALA A 338 31.86 111.02 -100.22
C ALA A 338 32.56 111.93 -101.25
N GLU A 339 31.90 112.24 -102.38
CA GLU A 339 32.43 113.17 -103.39
C GLU A 339 32.53 114.61 -102.86
N ARG A 340 31.51 115.05 -102.10
CA ARG A 340 31.50 116.37 -101.48
C ARG A 340 32.62 116.56 -100.46
N MET A 341 32.96 115.51 -99.71
CA MET A 341 34.07 115.50 -98.75
C MET A 341 35.45 115.57 -99.44
N LYS A 342 35.64 114.84 -100.55
CA LYS A 342 36.91 114.85 -101.30
C LYS A 342 37.23 116.22 -101.88
N LEU A 343 36.24 116.88 -102.49
CA LEU A 343 36.38 118.25 -103.02
C LEU A 343 36.73 119.25 -101.91
N LYS A 344 36.14 119.09 -100.71
CA LYS A 344 36.50 119.90 -99.55
C LYS A 344 37.96 119.70 -99.15
N ALA A 345 38.45 118.46 -99.12
CA ALA A 345 39.82 118.16 -98.72
C ALA A 345 40.86 118.75 -99.69
N GLU A 346 40.62 118.71 -101.00
CA GLU A 346 41.51 119.29 -102.01
C GLU A 346 41.58 120.83 -101.95
N ALA A 347 40.47 121.49 -101.64
CA ALA A 347 40.44 122.94 -101.45
C ALA A 347 41.31 123.37 -100.25
N TYR A 348 41.35 122.59 -99.18
CA TYR A 348 42.14 122.90 -97.98
C TYR A 348 43.64 122.70 -98.16
N GLN A 349 44.11 121.83 -99.06
CA GLN A 349 45.55 121.65 -99.28
C GLN A 349 46.23 122.84 -99.97
N LYS A 350 45.50 123.67 -100.73
CA LYS A 350 46.09 124.77 -101.50
C LYS A 350 46.33 126.05 -100.70
N TYR A 351 45.83 126.15 -99.46
CA TYR A 351 46.09 127.30 -98.59
C TYR A 351 47.35 127.04 -97.75
N GLY A 352 48.45 127.73 -98.09
CA GLY A 352 49.75 127.61 -97.40
C GLY A 352 49.71 127.97 -95.90
N ASP A 353 50.74 127.54 -95.15
CA ASP A 353 50.75 127.37 -93.69
C ASP A 353 50.32 128.59 -92.83
N ALA A 354 50.26 129.79 -93.38
CA ALA A 354 49.68 130.95 -92.70
C ALA A 354 48.15 130.85 -92.49
N ALA A 355 47.42 130.15 -93.36
CA ALA A 355 45.97 129.99 -93.26
C ALA A 355 45.54 128.97 -92.19
N LYS A 356 46.39 127.99 -91.87
CA LYS A 356 46.13 126.99 -90.82
C LYS A 356 46.15 127.62 -89.42
N MET A 357 46.99 128.64 -89.21
CA MET A 357 47.04 129.36 -87.93
C MET A 357 45.79 130.21 -87.69
N ALA A 358 45.18 130.77 -88.75
CA ALA A 358 43.93 131.52 -88.66
C ALA A 358 42.72 130.61 -88.33
N LEU A 359 42.65 129.43 -88.93
CA LEU A 359 41.57 128.45 -88.68
C LEU A 359 41.65 127.83 -87.27
N VAL A 360 42.86 127.68 -86.70
CA VAL A 360 43.04 127.22 -85.31
C VAL A 360 42.60 128.30 -84.31
N LEU A 361 42.79 129.59 -84.64
CA LEU A 361 42.32 130.69 -83.81
C LEU A 361 40.78 130.85 -83.84
N GLU A 362 40.11 130.50 -84.94
CA GLU A 362 38.63 130.50 -85.03
C GLU A 362 37.96 129.31 -84.30
N ALA A 363 38.63 128.16 -84.20
CA ALA A 363 38.03 126.94 -83.63
C ALA A 363 38.15 126.82 -82.10
N LEU A 364 39.02 127.62 -81.45
CA LEU A 364 39.26 127.58 -79.99
C LEU A 364 38.01 127.82 -79.11
N PRO A 365 37.04 128.70 -79.45
CA PRO A 365 35.87 128.94 -78.60
C PRO A 365 34.93 127.73 -78.46
N GLN A 366 34.80 126.89 -79.49
CA GLN A 366 33.84 125.77 -79.47
C GLN A 366 34.33 124.56 -78.66
N ILE A 367 35.65 124.37 -78.56
CA ILE A 367 36.23 123.29 -77.75
C ILE A 367 36.11 123.62 -76.25
N ALA A 368 36.31 124.90 -75.87
CA ALA A 368 36.09 125.34 -74.49
C ALA A 368 34.65 125.10 -74.02
N ALA A 369 33.65 125.31 -74.90
CA ALA A 369 32.24 125.11 -74.56
C ALA A 369 31.88 123.64 -74.28
N LYS A 370 32.49 122.67 -74.97
CA LYS A 370 32.18 121.24 -74.77
C LYS A 370 32.91 120.59 -73.59
N ILE A 371 34.04 121.13 -73.16
CA ILE A 371 34.77 120.62 -71.98
C ILE A 371 34.10 121.08 -70.67
N ALA A 372 33.42 122.23 -70.65
CA ALA A 372 32.76 122.75 -69.44
C ALA A 372 31.40 122.07 -69.11
N ALA A 373 30.78 121.40 -70.07
CA ALA A 373 29.42 120.86 -69.92
C ALA A 373 29.23 119.72 -68.87
N PRO A 374 30.21 118.83 -68.59
CA PRO A 374 29.98 117.71 -67.66
C PRO A 374 30.38 117.99 -66.20
N LEU A 375 31.17 119.03 -65.91
CA LEU A 375 31.57 119.37 -64.53
C LEU A 375 30.45 120.03 -63.71
N THR A 376 29.41 120.56 -64.37
CA THR A 376 28.26 121.22 -63.72
C THR A 376 27.18 120.27 -63.19
N LYS A 377 27.34 118.94 -63.30
CA LYS A 377 26.27 117.96 -63.01
C LYS A 377 26.57 116.93 -61.90
N VAL A 378 27.50 117.19 -60.96
CA VAL A 378 27.81 116.26 -59.85
C VAL A 378 27.74 116.99 -58.50
N ASP A 379 26.75 116.67 -57.66
CA ASP A 379 26.52 117.33 -56.34
C ASP A 379 26.50 116.39 -55.11
N GLU A 380 26.77 115.07 -55.23
CA GLU A 380 26.95 114.24 -54.01
C GLU A 380 28.00 113.12 -54.20
N ILE A 381 29.06 113.19 -53.40
CA ILE A 381 30.21 112.26 -53.37
C ILE A 381 30.35 111.78 -51.92
N VAL A 382 30.20 110.47 -51.69
CA VAL A 382 30.47 109.84 -50.39
C VAL A 382 31.88 109.24 -50.40
N VAL A 383 32.73 109.78 -49.53
CA VAL A 383 34.16 109.44 -49.42
C VAL A 383 34.36 108.37 -48.34
N LEU A 384 34.97 107.24 -48.74
CA LEU A 384 35.49 106.21 -47.84
C LEU A 384 37.01 106.34 -47.77
N SER A 385 37.51 106.67 -46.58
CA SER A 385 38.92 106.63 -46.18
C SER A 385 38.91 106.63 -44.65
N GLY A 386 39.54 105.75 -43.89
CA GLY A 386 40.37 104.58 -44.11
C GLY A 386 40.79 104.11 -42.70
N ASP A 387 40.84 102.80 -42.45
CA ASP A 387 42.05 102.13 -41.94
C ASP A 387 41.79 100.75 -41.30
N ASN A 388 42.56 99.80 -41.83
CA ASN A 388 43.15 98.58 -41.25
C ASN A 388 42.27 97.37 -40.87
N SER A 389 42.05 96.58 -41.93
CA SER A 389 42.57 95.20 -42.08
C SER A 389 42.12 94.13 -41.07
N LYS A 390 41.05 93.42 -41.40
CA LYS A 390 41.11 92.05 -41.95
C LYS A 390 39.68 91.62 -42.28
N VAL A 391 39.35 91.78 -43.56
CA VAL A 391 38.07 91.46 -44.17
C VAL A 391 38.07 89.98 -44.51
N THR A 392 37.58 89.16 -43.58
CA THR A 392 37.27 87.74 -43.85
C THR A 392 36.16 87.29 -42.90
N SER A 393 34.91 87.62 -43.25
CA SER A 393 33.76 86.70 -43.17
C SER A 393 32.46 87.42 -43.55
N GLU A 394 32.43 87.98 -44.77
CA GLU A 394 31.19 88.35 -45.47
C GLU A 394 30.51 87.12 -46.06
N VAL A 395 29.99 86.23 -45.20
CA VAL A 395 29.13 85.11 -45.64
C VAL A 395 27.89 84.95 -44.75
N ASN A 396 27.66 85.81 -43.75
CA ASN A 396 26.62 85.51 -42.74
C ASN A 396 25.66 86.64 -42.34
N ARG A 397 25.45 87.69 -43.16
CA ARG A 397 24.46 88.73 -42.80
C ARG A 397 23.82 89.55 -43.94
N LEU A 398 23.38 88.86 -44.98
CA LEU A 398 22.33 89.30 -45.90
C LEU A 398 21.39 88.07 -46.04
N LEU A 399 20.42 87.75 -45.20
CA LEU A 399 19.38 88.56 -44.55
C LEU A 399 18.70 89.56 -45.50
N ALA A 400 18.09 89.02 -46.56
CA ALA A 400 16.91 89.62 -47.18
C ALA A 400 16.04 88.64 -47.99
N GLU A 401 16.10 87.32 -47.74
CA GLU A 401 15.18 86.36 -48.36
C GLU A 401 14.26 85.71 -47.31
N LEU A 402 13.09 86.35 -47.17
CA LEU A 402 11.76 85.73 -47.17
C LEU A 402 11.57 84.41 -46.39
N PRO A 403 11.16 84.47 -45.10
CA PRO A 403 10.77 83.28 -44.36
C PRO A 403 9.31 82.86 -44.65
N ALA A 404 9.20 81.61 -45.12
CA ALA A 404 8.30 80.56 -44.62
C ALA A 404 6.87 81.01 -44.28
N SER A 405 5.94 80.97 -45.24
CA SER A 405 5.15 79.75 -45.50
C SER A 405 4.33 79.28 -44.27
N VAL A 406 3.48 80.16 -43.74
CA VAL A 406 2.00 80.02 -43.75
C VAL A 406 1.42 78.65 -43.30
N HIS A 407 2.13 77.91 -42.44
CA HIS A 407 1.60 76.80 -41.64
C HIS A 407 1.20 77.25 -40.21
N ALA A 408 1.26 78.55 -39.94
CA ALA A 408 0.84 79.19 -38.69
C ALA A 408 -0.53 79.90 -38.81
N LEU A 409 -1.23 79.76 -39.94
CA LEU A 409 -2.56 80.31 -40.18
C LEU A 409 -3.53 79.17 -40.53
N THR A 410 -4.36 78.81 -39.54
CA THR A 410 -5.51 77.88 -39.58
C THR A 410 -5.12 76.39 -39.42
N GLY A 411 -5.40 75.68 -38.33
CA GLY A 411 -6.22 75.93 -37.15
C GLY A 411 -6.56 74.57 -36.51
N VAL A 412 -6.04 74.32 -35.31
CA VAL A 412 -6.45 73.24 -34.37
C VAL A 412 -7.96 73.37 -34.06
N ASP A 413 -8.74 72.47 -33.45
CA ASP A 413 -8.60 71.30 -32.56
C ASP A 413 -10.04 70.75 -32.40
N LEU A 414 -10.25 69.46 -32.11
CA LEU A 414 -11.42 69.02 -31.34
C LEU A 414 -11.04 67.89 -30.37
N SER A 415 -10.44 68.34 -29.27
CA SER A 415 -10.70 67.87 -27.91
C SER A 415 -12.07 67.18 -27.75
N LYS A 416 -12.07 65.84 -27.68
CA LYS A 416 -13.16 65.03 -27.10
C LYS A 416 -12.78 63.57 -26.89
N VAL A 417 -11.66 63.28 -26.21
CA VAL A 417 -11.48 61.94 -25.61
C VAL A 417 -10.76 62.02 -24.27
N CYS A 418 -11.38 61.34 -23.30
CA CYS A 418 -10.84 60.80 -22.05
C CYS A 418 -10.90 61.64 -20.77
N THR A 419 -12.10 61.63 -20.20
CA THR A 419 -12.38 61.44 -18.76
C THR A 419 -11.76 60.12 -18.28
N CYS A 420 -10.87 60.14 -17.30
CA CYS A 420 -10.97 59.35 -16.06
C CYS A 420 -9.72 59.51 -15.19
N LEU A 421 -10.01 59.70 -13.91
CA LEU A 421 -9.10 59.94 -12.80
C LEU A 421 -8.49 58.60 -12.31
N ALA A 422 -7.17 58.62 -12.09
CA ALA A 422 -6.35 57.86 -11.13
C ALA A 422 -6.41 56.32 -11.06
N VAL A 423 -5.23 55.66 -11.09
CA VAL A 423 -4.56 55.02 -9.93
C VAL A 423 -3.20 54.40 -10.34
N VAL A 424 -2.23 54.52 -9.44
CA VAL A 424 -0.85 54.00 -9.48
C VAL A 424 -0.77 52.62 -8.81
N GLY A 425 0.07 51.70 -9.33
CA GLY A 425 0.86 50.75 -8.50
C GLY A 425 0.88 49.26 -8.88
N LEU A 426 2.05 48.77 -9.30
CA LEU A 426 2.53 47.35 -9.43
C LEU A 426 2.72 46.66 -8.05
N PRO A 427 3.09 45.35 -7.87
CA PRO A 427 3.47 44.26 -8.81
C PRO A 427 2.90 42.82 -8.53
N GLY A 428 3.07 41.89 -9.49
CA GLY A 428 3.57 40.50 -9.28
C GLY A 428 2.64 39.28 -9.00
N GLY A 429 2.47 38.40 -10.00
CA GLY A 429 2.40 36.92 -9.84
C GLY A 429 1.03 36.21 -10.00
N PRO A 430 0.92 35.00 -10.62
CA PRO A 430 -0.21 34.67 -11.52
C PRO A 430 -1.31 33.70 -11.00
N VAL A 431 -2.54 33.87 -11.55
CA VAL A 431 -3.54 32.89 -12.08
C VAL A 431 -4.07 31.80 -11.11
N LYS A 432 -5.37 31.51 -10.87
CA LYS A 432 -6.68 31.62 -11.57
C LYS A 432 -7.86 31.46 -10.55
N ARG A 433 -8.89 32.33 -10.66
CA ARG A 433 -10.38 32.23 -10.48
C ARG A 433 -11.09 31.03 -9.79
N PRO A 434 -12.39 31.13 -9.39
CA PRO A 434 -13.27 32.31 -9.15
C PRO A 434 -14.26 32.24 -7.94
N ARG A 435 -14.94 33.39 -7.67
CA ARG A 435 -16.32 33.62 -7.13
C ARG A 435 -16.64 33.12 -5.68
N GLN A 436 -17.38 33.81 -4.80
CA GLN A 436 -18.25 34.97 -4.87
C GLN A 436 -18.56 35.49 -3.43
N SER A 437 -18.71 36.81 -3.31
CA SER A 437 -19.60 37.58 -2.41
C SER A 437 -19.59 37.41 -0.87
N GLY A 438 -19.29 38.52 -0.19
CA GLY A 438 -20.15 39.05 0.89
C GLY A 438 -19.43 39.35 2.22
N PRO A 439 -19.54 40.56 2.82
CA PRO A 439 -18.42 41.14 3.57
C PRO A 439 -18.69 41.53 5.03
N GLY A 440 -17.58 41.83 5.73
CA GLY A 440 -17.49 42.79 6.85
C GLY A 440 -17.40 42.16 8.25
N ALA A 441 -16.61 42.63 9.21
CA ALA A 441 -15.59 43.68 9.26
C ALA A 441 -14.87 43.58 10.63
N GLN A 442 -13.62 44.07 10.70
CA GLN A 442 -12.90 44.62 11.88
C GLN A 442 -12.56 43.66 13.04
N SER A 443 -11.31 43.30 13.32
CA SER A 443 -10.05 44.02 13.66
C SER A 443 -9.82 44.18 15.17
N GLN A 444 -8.73 43.53 15.60
CA GLN A 444 -7.80 43.86 16.69
C GLN A 444 -8.22 43.65 18.15
N GLY A 445 -7.36 42.90 18.86
CA GLY A 445 -6.81 43.39 20.13
C GLY A 445 -7.14 42.57 21.38
N LEU A 446 -6.30 41.56 21.66
CA LEU A 446 -5.66 41.23 22.94
C LEU A 446 -6.40 41.34 24.30
N MET A 447 -6.17 40.28 25.07
CA MET A 447 -6.10 40.14 26.54
C MET A 447 -7.31 39.61 27.34
N VAL A 448 -7.03 38.48 28.01
CA VAL A 448 -7.27 38.14 29.42
C VAL A 448 -8.70 37.78 29.87
N SER A 449 -8.80 36.51 30.30
CA SER A 449 -9.45 35.90 31.48
C SER A 449 -10.71 36.48 32.14
N LEU A 450 -11.48 35.53 32.73
CA LEU A 450 -12.55 35.65 33.75
C LEU A 450 -13.93 36.10 33.20
N ILE A 451 -15.12 35.67 33.65
CA ILE A 451 -15.64 34.66 34.61
C ILE A 451 -17.21 34.76 34.55
N LEU A 452 -17.95 33.70 34.99
CA LEU A 452 -19.39 33.65 35.39
C LEU A 452 -20.46 33.93 34.30
N ALA A 453 -21.68 33.40 34.26
CA ALA A 453 -22.53 32.43 34.97
C ALA A 453 -23.64 32.04 33.92
N ASP A 454 -24.41 30.95 33.95
CA ASP A 454 -25.41 30.55 34.94
C ASP A 454 -25.84 29.09 34.66
N THR A 455 -25.91 28.30 35.74
CA THR A 455 -26.74 27.08 35.95
C THR A 455 -28.14 27.53 36.45
N PRO A 456 -29.24 26.73 36.56
CA PRO A 456 -29.33 25.47 37.33
C PRO A 456 -30.40 24.48 36.76
N ASP A 457 -30.75 23.29 37.29
CA ASP A 457 -31.03 22.76 38.64
C ASP A 457 -30.98 21.21 38.59
N GLN A 458 -30.27 20.54 39.52
CA GLN A 458 -30.76 19.77 40.70
C GLN A 458 -31.29 18.35 40.38
N GLU A 459 -31.09 17.25 41.12
CA GLU A 459 -30.56 16.88 42.46
C GLU A 459 -30.50 15.32 42.43
N GLY A 460 -29.75 14.52 43.19
CA GLY A 460 -28.86 14.74 44.33
C GLY A 460 -28.22 13.41 44.80
N HIS A 461 -27.02 13.55 45.39
CA HIS A 461 -26.43 12.90 46.59
C HIS A 461 -26.35 11.36 46.77
N ARG A 462 -25.11 10.79 46.79
CA ARG A 462 -24.24 10.42 47.98
C ARG A 462 -24.76 9.15 48.69
N CYS A 463 -23.97 8.17 49.17
CA CYS A 463 -22.56 8.04 49.54
C CYS A 463 -22.23 6.52 49.71
N THR A 464 -20.96 6.18 49.52
CA THR A 464 -20.16 5.12 50.21
C THR A 464 -20.79 3.76 50.55
N GLY A 465 -20.25 2.68 49.97
CA GLY A 465 -20.49 1.31 50.44
C GLY A 465 -19.42 0.34 49.96
N VAL A 466 -18.62 -0.14 50.90
CA VAL A 466 -17.67 -1.26 50.80
C VAL A 466 -18.30 -2.45 50.06
N ARG A 467 -17.60 -3.03 49.08
CA ARG A 467 -17.93 -4.38 48.55
C ARG A 467 -16.79 -5.35 48.78
N LEU A 468 -17.12 -6.34 49.60
CA LEU A 468 -16.47 -7.64 49.75
C LEU A 468 -16.23 -8.32 48.39
N PRO A 469 -15.22 -9.20 48.28
CA PRO A 469 -14.91 -9.90 47.04
C PRO A 469 -16.06 -10.85 46.67
N GLN A 470 -16.46 -10.81 45.40
CA GLN A 470 -17.46 -11.72 44.84
C GLN A 470 -16.99 -13.18 45.01
N ALA A 471 -17.95 -14.00 45.40
CA ALA A 471 -17.84 -15.43 45.59
C ALA A 471 -17.18 -16.12 44.39
N ARG A 472 -16.18 -16.97 44.67
CA ARG A 472 -15.71 -18.00 43.75
C ARG A 472 -16.90 -18.85 43.34
N ALA A 473 -17.23 -18.80 42.04
CA ALA A 473 -18.10 -19.78 41.44
C ALA A 473 -17.50 -21.17 41.68
N PHE A 474 -18.27 -22.04 42.36
CA PHE A 474 -18.01 -23.47 42.43
C PHE A 474 -17.98 -24.00 40.99
N GLN A 475 -16.79 -24.31 40.48
CA GLN A 475 -16.65 -25.12 39.27
C GLN A 475 -17.24 -26.50 39.58
N GLN A 476 -18.29 -26.86 38.85
CA GLN A 476 -18.78 -28.24 38.81
C GLN A 476 -17.63 -29.15 38.33
N PRO A 477 -17.50 -30.37 38.88
CA PRO A 477 -16.50 -31.33 38.40
C PRO A 477 -16.78 -31.65 36.91
N PRO A 478 -15.74 -31.86 36.09
CA PRO A 478 -15.93 -32.22 34.69
C PRO A 478 -16.71 -33.54 34.59
N ALA A 479 -17.64 -33.60 33.64
CA ALA A 479 -18.42 -34.80 33.35
C ALA A 479 -17.49 -35.99 33.01
N PRO A 480 -17.84 -37.23 33.40
CA PRO A 480 -17.06 -38.40 33.06
C PRO A 480 -16.98 -38.57 31.52
N PRO A 481 -15.85 -39.08 30.99
CA PRO A 481 -15.72 -39.29 29.56
C PRO A 481 -16.77 -40.30 29.07
N PRO A 482 -17.29 -40.14 27.83
CA PRO A 482 -18.26 -41.07 27.26
C PRO A 482 -17.64 -42.47 27.17
N ALA A 483 -18.45 -43.49 27.51
CA ALA A 483 -18.05 -44.89 27.42
C ALA A 483 -17.57 -45.22 26.00
N PRO A 484 -16.51 -46.05 25.84
CA PRO A 484 -15.99 -46.40 24.52
C PRO A 484 -17.08 -47.09 23.70
N VAL A 485 -17.33 -46.57 22.51
CA VAL A 485 -18.20 -47.22 21.52
C VAL A 485 -17.49 -48.48 21.06
N LEU A 486 -17.92 -49.63 21.58
CA LEU A 486 -17.42 -50.94 21.17
C LEU A 486 -17.56 -51.09 19.66
N THR A 487 -16.47 -51.49 19.00
CA THR A 487 -16.49 -51.74 17.56
C THR A 487 -17.40 -52.93 17.24
N PRO A 488 -18.01 -53.02 16.04
CA PRO A 488 -18.88 -54.14 15.67
C PRO A 488 -18.20 -55.51 15.75
N GLN A 489 -16.86 -55.57 15.82
CA GLN A 489 -16.11 -56.81 15.99
C GLN A 489 -16.11 -57.30 17.45
N GLU A 490 -16.04 -56.42 18.44
CA GLU A 490 -16.02 -56.81 19.86
C GLU A 490 -17.40 -57.28 20.39
N GLN A 491 -18.50 -56.88 19.75
CA GLN A 491 -19.83 -57.36 20.11
C GLN A 491 -20.12 -58.80 19.66
N ARG A 492 -19.31 -59.33 18.73
CA ARG A 492 -19.47 -60.69 18.20
C ARG A 492 -18.82 -61.78 19.06
N GLU A 493 -17.90 -61.41 19.96
CA GLU A 493 -17.17 -62.36 20.81
C GLU A 493 -17.82 -62.57 22.20
N ARG A 494 -18.96 -61.91 22.47
CA ARG A 494 -19.66 -62.01 23.77
C ARG A 494 -21.06 -62.66 23.70
N TYR A 495 -21.38 -63.35 22.61
CA TYR A 495 -22.62 -64.13 22.47
C TYR A 495 -22.35 -65.61 22.22
#